data_AF-A0A1R3TYZ7-F1
#
_entry.id   AF-A0A1R3TYZ7-F1
#
_cell.length_a   1.000
_cell.length_b   1.000
_cell.length_c   1.000
_cell.angle_alpha   90.00
_cell.angle_beta   90.00
_cell.angle_gamma   90.00
#
_symmetry.space_group_name_H-M   'P 1'
#
loop_
_entity.id
_entity.type
_entity.pdbx_description
1 polymer ?
#
loop_
_entity_poly.entity_id
_entity_poly.type
_entity_poly.pdbx_seq_one_letter_code
_entity_poly.pdbx_strand_id
1 'polypeptide(L)'
;MRFLPNAIARRCELSELDEPTPIQKKYQSDIMTKNTLFEPSSLGAITLANRIVMAPLTRNRAGAGFVPCDLTAEYYAQRASAGLIISEATQISQQGQGYQDTPGIYTKDQIDGWRKVTTAVHA
;
A
#
# COMPACT_ATOMS: atom_id res chain seq x y z
N MET A 1 27.26 -63.31 -6.76
CA MET A 1 26.06 -62.45 -6.70
C MET A 1 25.65 -62.33 -5.25
N ARG A 2 25.94 -61.19 -4.60
CA ARG A 2 25.57 -60.93 -3.21
C ARG A 2 24.72 -59.66 -3.15
N PHE A 3 23.68 -59.78 -2.35
CA PHE A 3 22.59 -58.87 -2.06
C PHE A 3 23.02 -57.43 -1.73
N LEU A 4 22.24 -56.45 -2.19
CA LEU A 4 22.19 -55.10 -1.61
C LEU A 4 21.51 -55.14 -0.23
N PRO A 5 22.01 -54.34 0.73
CA PRO A 5 21.09 -53.65 1.64
C PRO A 5 21.37 -52.16 1.78
N ASN A 6 20.26 -51.40 1.80
CA ASN A 6 20.01 -50.07 2.38
C ASN A 6 21.16 -49.37 3.12
N ALA A 7 21.54 -48.19 2.63
CA ALA A 7 22.20 -47.16 3.44
C ALA A 7 21.22 -45.99 3.68
N ILE A 8 20.66 -46.01 4.88
CA ILE A 8 19.96 -44.92 5.53
C ILE A 8 20.95 -43.74 5.74
N ALA A 9 20.48 -42.52 5.44
CA ALA A 9 21.00 -41.23 5.91
C ALA A 9 22.49 -40.91 5.66
N ARG A 10 22.80 -40.29 4.51
CA ARG A 10 23.83 -39.23 4.50
C ARG A 10 23.17 -37.91 4.87
N ARG A 11 23.22 -37.67 6.18
CA ARG A 11 23.08 -36.38 6.85
C ARG A 11 23.72 -35.26 6.01
N CYS A 12 22.89 -34.29 5.64
CA CYS A 12 23.15 -32.85 5.60
C CYS A 12 24.60 -32.47 6.00
N GLU A 13 25.51 -32.44 5.03
CA GLU A 13 26.71 -31.60 5.09
C GLU A 13 26.29 -30.21 4.64
N LEU A 14 25.67 -29.46 5.56
CA LEU A 14 25.72 -28.00 5.56
C LEU A 14 27.10 -27.61 6.12
N SER A 15 28.17 -28.02 5.46
CA SER A 15 29.52 -27.55 5.74
C SER A 15 29.83 -26.45 4.74
N GLU A 16 29.95 -25.23 5.28
CA GLU A 16 30.47 -24.03 4.62
C GLU A 16 29.56 -23.49 3.51
N LEU A 17 28.53 -22.74 3.92
CA LEU A 17 28.17 -21.57 3.12
C LEU A 17 29.43 -20.70 3.08
N ASP A 18 30.07 -20.57 1.91
CA ASP A 18 31.20 -19.65 1.71
C ASP A 18 30.87 -18.31 2.38
N GLU A 19 31.73 -17.88 3.31
CA GLU A 19 31.59 -16.58 3.96
C GLU A 19 31.45 -15.50 2.87
N PRO A 20 30.41 -14.64 2.92
CA PRO A 20 30.15 -13.71 1.84
C PRO A 20 31.40 -12.85 1.64
N THR A 21 31.82 -12.74 0.38
CA THR A 21 32.98 -11.93 -0.02
C THR A 21 32.80 -10.50 0.50
N PRO A 22 33.89 -9.73 0.69
CA PRO A 22 33.80 -8.34 1.11
C PRO A 22 32.84 -7.49 0.26
N ILE A 23 32.70 -7.82 -1.03
CA ILE A 23 31.76 -7.19 -1.94
C ILE A 23 30.31 -7.57 -1.59
N GLN A 24 30.03 -8.85 -1.33
CA GLN A 24 28.70 -9.32 -0.91
C GLN A 24 28.32 -8.75 0.46
N LYS A 25 29.25 -8.69 1.42
CA LYS A 25 29.03 -8.06 2.73
C LYS A 25 28.71 -6.57 2.58
N LYS A 26 29.43 -5.86 1.70
CA LYS A 26 29.16 -4.45 1.38
C LYS A 26 27.81 -4.25 0.70
N TYR A 27 27.46 -5.06 -0.30
CA TYR A 27 26.14 -4.97 -0.94
C TYR A 27 25.01 -5.29 0.04
N GLN A 28 25.19 -6.29 0.91
CA GLN A 28 24.23 -6.60 1.97
C GLN A 28 24.11 -5.45 2.98
N SER A 29 25.21 -4.81 3.39
CA SER A 29 25.17 -3.65 4.28
C SER A 29 24.52 -2.44 3.63
N ASP A 30 24.80 -2.19 2.35
CA ASP A 30 24.24 -1.06 1.59
C ASP A 30 22.72 -1.26 1.36
N ILE A 31 22.28 -2.50 1.09
CA ILE A 31 20.84 -2.84 1.00
C ILE A 31 20.15 -2.68 2.35
N MET A 32 20.79 -3.11 3.45
CA MET A 32 20.21 -3.02 4.79
C MET A 32 20.16 -1.61 5.36
N THR A 33 20.94 -0.67 4.84
CA THR A 33 21.01 0.72 5.34
C THR A 33 20.31 1.73 4.42
N LYS A 34 20.01 1.38 3.16
CA LYS A 34 19.38 2.30 2.20
C LYS A 34 17.87 2.44 2.44
N ASN A 35 17.48 3.54 3.08
CA ASN A 35 16.10 3.81 3.46
C ASN A 35 15.29 4.45 2.29
N THR A 36 15.07 3.66 1.23
CA THR A 36 14.47 4.14 -0.03
C THR A 36 13.01 4.60 0.08
N LEU A 37 12.30 4.18 1.13
CA LEU A 37 10.87 4.47 1.31
C LEU A 37 10.58 5.97 1.45
N PHE A 38 11.50 6.71 2.06
CA PHE A 38 11.34 8.15 2.32
C PHE A 38 11.92 9.03 1.20
N GLU A 39 12.51 8.42 0.17
CA GLU A 39 13.02 9.18 -0.98
C GLU A 39 11.85 9.64 -1.87
N PRO A 40 11.91 10.87 -2.39
CA PRO A 40 10.97 11.32 -3.42
C PRO A 40 10.95 10.40 -4.63
N SER A 41 9.81 10.31 -5.31
CA SER A 41 9.63 9.48 -6.50
C SER A 41 8.70 10.14 -7.49
N SER A 42 8.88 9.86 -8.77
CA SER A 42 7.97 10.33 -9.83
C SER A 42 6.93 9.27 -10.17
N LEU A 43 5.67 9.67 -10.23
CA LEU A 43 4.55 8.88 -10.73
C LEU A 43 3.94 9.61 -11.94
N GLY A 44 4.46 9.31 -13.13
CA GLY A 44 4.11 10.05 -14.34
C GLY A 44 4.44 11.53 -14.19
N ALA A 45 3.42 12.38 -14.23
CA ALA A 45 3.56 13.83 -14.08
C ALA A 45 3.53 14.32 -12.61
N ILE A 46 3.31 13.43 -11.63
CA ILE A 46 3.17 13.78 -10.22
C ILE A 46 4.46 13.43 -9.49
N THR A 47 5.02 14.39 -8.74
CA THR A 47 6.12 14.14 -7.81
C THR A 47 5.56 13.77 -6.43
N LEU A 48 5.95 12.62 -5.91
CA LEU A 48 5.60 12.15 -4.57
C LEU A 48 6.71 12.50 -3.58
N ALA A 49 6.33 12.95 -2.39
CA ALA A 49 7.28 13.28 -1.32
C ALA A 49 8.04 12.06 -0.79
N ASN A 50 7.43 10.87 -0.89
CA ASN A 50 7.98 9.59 -0.47
C ASN A 50 7.31 8.45 -1.26
N ARG A 51 7.78 7.21 -1.06
CA ARG A 51 7.26 6.00 -1.74
C ARG A 51 6.19 5.27 -0.92
N ILE A 52 5.66 5.91 0.12
CA ILE A 52 4.64 5.32 1.00
C ILE A 52 3.27 5.68 0.44
N VAL A 53 2.50 4.66 0.09
CA VAL A 53 1.15 4.82 -0.46
C VAL A 53 0.14 4.33 0.57
N MET A 54 -0.90 5.13 0.83
CA MET A 54 -2.08 4.65 1.54
C MET A 54 -2.93 3.83 0.57
N ALA A 55 -3.05 2.53 0.85
CA ALA A 55 -3.88 1.62 0.09
C ALA A 55 -5.37 2.03 0.10
N PRO A 56 -6.16 1.64 -0.92
CA PRO A 56 -7.61 1.83 -0.90
C PRO A 56 -8.24 0.96 0.18
N LEU A 57 -8.87 1.58 1.17
CA LEU A 57 -9.47 0.89 2.32
C LEU A 57 -10.93 1.29 2.47
N THR A 58 -11.86 0.42 2.06
CA THR A 58 -13.31 0.62 2.26
C THR A 58 -13.64 0.78 3.74
N ARG A 59 -14.31 1.89 4.12
CA ARG A 59 -14.60 2.19 5.54
C ARG A 59 -16.08 2.14 5.90
N ASN A 60 -16.98 2.19 4.91
CA ASN A 60 -18.43 2.16 5.11
C ASN A 60 -18.90 3.29 6.05
N ARG A 61 -18.49 4.53 5.75
CA ARG A 61 -18.76 5.73 6.59
C ARG A 61 -19.32 6.92 5.81
N ALA A 62 -19.80 6.69 4.59
CA ALA A 62 -20.49 7.74 3.85
C ALA A 62 -21.77 8.14 4.59
N GLY A 63 -22.13 9.43 4.51
CA GLY A 63 -23.40 9.93 5.03
C GLY A 63 -24.58 9.58 4.13
N ALA A 64 -25.73 10.18 4.45
CA ALA A 64 -26.94 10.06 3.63
C ALA A 64 -26.65 10.41 2.16
N GLY A 65 -27.23 9.61 1.23
CA GLY A 65 -26.97 9.77 -0.20
C GLY A 65 -25.58 9.29 -0.67
N PHE A 66 -24.87 8.51 0.16
CA PHE A 66 -23.51 8.03 -0.10
C PHE A 66 -22.50 9.17 -0.28
N VAL A 67 -22.75 10.29 0.39
CA VAL A 67 -21.91 11.49 0.32
C VAL A 67 -20.79 11.40 1.37
N PRO A 68 -19.52 11.62 1.00
CA PRO A 68 -18.44 11.78 1.98
C PRO A 68 -18.76 12.90 2.97
N CYS A 69 -18.69 12.61 4.27
CA CYS A 69 -19.00 13.57 5.33
C CYS A 69 -17.72 14.22 5.89
N ASP A 70 -17.87 15.15 6.84
CA ASP A 70 -16.71 15.87 7.40
C ASP A 70 -15.73 14.92 8.11
N LEU A 71 -16.21 13.79 8.66
CA LEU A 71 -15.35 12.73 9.22
C LEU A 71 -14.46 12.09 8.14
N THR A 72 -14.94 11.94 6.90
CA THR A 72 -14.14 11.42 5.79
C THR A 72 -13.01 12.40 5.45
N ALA A 73 -13.29 13.70 5.45
CA ALA A 73 -12.28 14.72 5.20
C ALA A 73 -11.19 14.73 6.28
N GLU A 74 -11.59 14.71 7.56
CA GLU A 74 -10.65 14.62 8.69
C GLU A 74 -9.79 13.34 8.60
N TYR A 75 -10.42 12.21 8.30
CA TYR A 75 -9.75 10.92 8.18
C TYR A 75 -8.61 10.92 7.14
N TYR A 76 -8.84 11.51 5.97
CA TYR A 76 -7.84 11.60 4.92
C TYR A 76 -6.79 12.69 5.20
N ALA A 77 -7.19 13.84 5.77
CA ALA A 77 -6.27 14.92 6.13
C ALA A 77 -5.19 14.44 7.11
N GLN A 78 -5.57 13.63 8.11
CA GLN A 78 -4.63 13.00 9.06
C GLN A 78 -3.57 12.10 8.39
N ARG A 79 -3.76 11.73 7.12
CA ARG A 79 -2.89 10.81 6.35
C ARG A 79 -2.21 11.48 5.16
N ALA A 80 -2.33 12.80 5.03
CA ALA A 80 -1.75 13.58 3.93
C ALA A 80 -0.21 13.52 3.87
N SER A 81 0.47 12.99 4.89
CA SER A 81 1.91 12.73 4.85
C SER A 81 2.31 11.55 3.95
N ALA A 82 1.37 10.68 3.56
CA ALA A 82 1.63 9.65 2.57
C ALA A 82 1.99 10.30 1.22
N GLY A 83 2.96 9.73 0.51
CA GLY A 83 3.34 10.22 -0.81
C GLY A 83 2.17 10.19 -1.79
N LEU A 84 1.30 9.18 -1.69
CA LEU A 84 0.04 9.08 -2.42
C LEU A 84 -1.04 8.47 -1.52
N ILE A 85 -2.25 9.02 -1.61
CA ILE A 85 -3.45 8.41 -1.05
C ILE A 85 -4.32 7.87 -2.18
N ILE A 86 -4.68 6.59 -2.10
CA ILE A 86 -5.74 6.01 -2.91
C ILE A 86 -6.99 5.95 -2.03
N SER A 87 -8.07 6.60 -2.46
CA SER A 87 -9.30 6.66 -1.69
C SER A 87 -9.95 5.29 -1.51
N GLU A 88 -10.95 5.20 -0.64
CA GLU A 88 -11.78 4.02 -0.51
C GLU A 88 -12.55 3.73 -1.81
N ALA A 89 -12.98 2.48 -1.98
CA ALA A 89 -13.75 2.08 -3.14
C ALA A 89 -15.01 2.95 -3.25
N THR A 90 -15.11 3.66 -4.37
CA THR A 90 -16.14 4.68 -4.61
C THR A 90 -16.95 4.31 -5.84
N GLN A 91 -18.26 4.20 -5.68
CA GLN A 91 -19.14 3.67 -6.73
C GLN A 91 -19.38 4.72 -7.81
N ILE A 92 -19.32 4.30 -9.08
CA ILE A 92 -19.55 5.18 -10.24
C ILE A 92 -21.03 5.31 -10.62
N SER A 93 -21.90 4.51 -10.01
CA SER A 93 -23.35 4.58 -10.20
C SER A 93 -24.07 3.91 -9.03
N GLN A 94 -25.38 4.13 -8.94
CA GLN A 94 -26.23 3.44 -7.96
C GLN A 94 -26.20 1.91 -8.14
N GLN A 95 -26.09 1.41 -9.38
CA GLN A 95 -26.00 -0.05 -9.63
C GLN A 95 -24.68 -0.66 -9.13
N GLY A 96 -23.61 0.14 -8.99
CA GLY A 96 -22.33 -0.33 -8.49
C GLY A 96 -22.29 -0.57 -6.97
N GLN A 97 -23.33 -0.16 -6.23
CA GLN A 97 -23.35 -0.26 -4.77
C GLN A 97 -23.42 -1.72 -4.29
N GLY A 98 -22.29 -2.26 -3.86
CA GLY A 98 -22.19 -3.62 -3.30
C GLY A 98 -22.20 -3.69 -1.76
N TYR A 99 -21.97 -2.57 -1.08
CA TYR A 99 -21.87 -2.50 0.38
C TYR A 99 -22.62 -1.29 0.92
N GLN A 100 -23.10 -1.36 2.16
CA GLN A 100 -23.74 -0.22 2.82
C GLN A 100 -22.72 0.91 3.07
N ASP A 101 -23.17 2.15 2.95
CA ASP A 101 -22.41 3.35 3.32
C ASP A 101 -21.02 3.48 2.65
N THR A 102 -20.80 2.85 1.48
CA THR A 102 -19.65 3.17 0.62
C THR A 102 -19.96 4.42 -0.20
N PRO A 103 -19.00 5.35 -0.35
CA PRO A 103 -19.25 6.60 -1.04
C PRO A 103 -19.50 6.40 -2.54
N GLY A 104 -20.22 7.35 -3.14
CA GLY A 104 -20.41 7.45 -4.59
C GLY A 104 -19.63 8.61 -5.21
N ILE A 105 -19.59 8.64 -6.55
CA ILE A 105 -19.07 9.77 -7.35
C ILE A 105 -19.93 10.03 -8.62
N TYR A 106 -21.25 9.98 -8.47
CA TYR A 106 -22.20 10.11 -9.59
C TYR A 106 -23.30 11.16 -9.35
N THR A 107 -23.35 11.79 -8.17
CA THR A 107 -24.26 12.90 -7.89
C THR A 107 -23.49 14.19 -7.56
N LYS A 108 -24.15 15.33 -7.67
CA LYS A 108 -23.55 16.63 -7.33
C LYS A 108 -23.13 16.71 -5.86
N ASP A 109 -23.97 16.21 -4.96
CA ASP A 109 -23.69 16.22 -3.52
C ASP A 109 -22.47 15.36 -3.18
N GLN A 110 -22.31 14.22 -3.87
CA GLN A 110 -21.13 13.35 -3.72
C GLN A 110 -19.86 14.07 -4.20
N ILE A 111 -19.92 14.77 -5.34
CA ILE A 111 -18.79 15.57 -5.85
C ILE A 111 -18.42 16.66 -4.83
N ASP A 112 -19.39 17.33 -4.23
CA ASP A 112 -19.14 18.37 -3.23
C ASP A 112 -18.56 17.80 -1.93
N GLY A 113 -19.01 16.62 -1.50
CA GLY A 113 -18.40 15.87 -0.40
C GLY A 113 -16.93 15.51 -0.68
N TRP A 114 -16.63 14.95 -1.86
CA TRP A 114 -15.26 14.64 -2.27
C TRP A 114 -14.39 15.89 -2.44
N ARG A 115 -14.98 17.03 -2.83
CA ARG A 115 -14.26 18.31 -2.88
C ARG A 115 -13.74 18.71 -1.50
N LYS A 116 -14.54 18.57 -0.44
CA LYS A 116 -14.08 18.82 0.93
C LYS A 116 -12.88 17.94 1.30
N VAL A 117 -12.95 16.65 0.95
CA VAL A 117 -11.87 15.68 1.21
C VAL A 117 -10.58 16.09 0.50
N THR A 118 -10.65 16.36 -0.81
CA THR A 118 -9.47 16.75 -1.60
C THR A 118 -8.92 18.10 -1.17
N THR A 119 -9.76 19.07 -0.80
CA THR A 119 -9.30 20.33 -0.19
C THR A 119 -8.57 20.09 1.12
N ALA A 120 -9.08 19.24 2.02
CA ALA A 120 -8.46 18.96 3.31
C ALA A 120 -7.11 18.22 3.19
N VAL A 121 -6.94 17.38 2.15
CA VAL A 121 -5.67 16.70 1.86
C VAL A 121 -4.62 17.65 1.27
N HIS A 122 -5.03 18.69 0.56
CA HIS A 122 -4.13 19.66 -0.09
C HIS A 122 -3.84 20.93 0.74
N ALA A 123 -4.46 21.09 1.91
CA ALA A 123 -4.27 22.25 2.78
C ALA A 123 -2.94 22.19 3.54
#